data_AF-A0A7S3WR41-F1
#
_entry.id   AF-A0A7S3WR41-F1
#
_cell.length_a   1.000
_cell.length_b   1.000
_cell.length_c   1.000
_cell.angle_alpha   90.00
_cell.angle_beta   90.00
_cell.angle_gamma   90.00
#
_symmetry.space_group_name_H-M   'P 1'
#
loop_
_entity.id
_entity.type
_entity.pdbx_description
1 polymer ?
#
loop_
_entity_poly.entity_id
_entity_poly.type
_entity_poly.pdbx_seq_one_letter_code
_entity_poly.pdbx_strand_id
1 'polypeptide(L)'
;QILLALTWGGDQAMSSRVRCIHTLKLVLCLLPVGVAGMHVSTRREILRDASVAALANSFLSYQCPAMASDDMLVKPLDGVPGDSFVSSSLSAPSAPPGPVASDFDVPFRGEPQPLAGFLGKATIVVNVKFDDPVTLDQLPGLQSLFSRFNKSGLNVLAFPTDQGWFEADDSNTLRLKFKSVYDFGQYPSAVVFDKADLLGGNALPLYTWLTRSMANPWGVNRLVFDYEKFLLGPDGRPLRRYPRKFAPQMMEADVEAILAGEALPPPSLALIKAWEDAKREAVKSEYAFKPGLNYYAFGSPAS
;
A
#
# COMPACT_ATOMS: atom_id res chain seq x y z
N GLN A 1 19.01 -39.49 38.20
CA GLN A 1 20.30 -39.85 37.58
C GLN A 1 20.48 -38.89 36.40
N ILE A 2 21.03 -37.69 36.61
CA ILE A 2 22.45 -37.33 36.76
C ILE A 2 23.26 -37.48 35.44
N LEU A 3 23.95 -36.37 35.11
CA LEU A 3 25.18 -36.20 34.30
C LEU A 3 25.09 -35.97 32.78
N LEU A 4 25.19 -34.70 32.41
CA LEU A 4 25.95 -34.20 31.26
C LEU A 4 27.21 -33.53 31.82
N ALA A 5 28.39 -34.08 31.48
CA ALA A 5 29.69 -33.53 31.86
C ALA A 5 30.20 -32.61 30.75
N LEU A 6 30.54 -31.39 31.13
CA LEU A 6 31.38 -30.45 30.38
C LEU A 6 32.85 -30.83 30.57
N THR A 7 33.64 -30.72 29.50
CA THR A 7 35.09 -30.47 29.62
C THR A 7 35.41 -29.13 29.00
N TRP A 8 36.11 -28.31 29.79
CA TRP A 8 36.59 -26.98 29.48
C TRP A 8 38.12 -27.07 29.43
N GLY A 9 38.73 -26.51 28.40
CA GLY A 9 40.17 -26.26 28.34
C GLY A 9 40.37 -24.78 28.01
N GLY A 10 40.90 -24.03 28.97
CA GLY A 10 41.24 -22.63 28.83
C GLY A 10 42.74 -22.41 28.58
N ASP A 11 43.07 -21.22 28.07
CA ASP A 11 44.17 -20.36 28.55
C ASP A 11 44.07 -18.99 27.84
N GLN A 12 43.95 -17.87 28.58
CA GLN A 12 44.99 -16.85 28.88
C GLN A 12 45.49 -16.09 27.61
N ALA A 13 45.59 -14.76 27.49
CA ALA A 13 45.46 -13.63 28.39
C ALA A 13 45.49 -12.30 27.57
N MET A 14 45.19 -11.17 28.24
CA MET A 14 45.49 -9.75 27.87
C MET A 14 44.66 -9.14 26.72
N SER A 15 44.14 -7.90 26.74
CA SER A 15 44.31 -6.73 27.61
C SER A 15 43.18 -5.71 27.37
N SER A 16 42.72 -5.08 28.46
CA SER A 16 42.30 -3.66 28.60
C SER A 16 41.08 -3.07 27.85
N ARG A 17 40.07 -2.68 28.67
CA ARG A 17 39.22 -1.45 28.63
C ARG A 17 38.22 -1.36 27.45
N VAL A 18 36.90 -1.43 27.61
CA VAL A 18 35.99 -0.66 28.50
C VAL A 18 34.70 -1.47 28.73
N ARG A 19 34.33 -1.67 30.00
CA ARG A 19 32.99 -2.12 30.44
C ARG A 19 32.18 -0.89 30.83
N CYS A 20 30.91 -0.84 30.42
CA CYS A 20 29.77 -0.54 31.30
C CYS A 20 28.47 -0.77 30.49
N ILE A 21 27.95 -2.00 30.49
CA ILE A 21 26.90 -2.53 31.37
C ILE A 21 25.50 -2.32 30.77
N HIS A 22 25.10 -3.30 29.95
CA HIS A 22 23.74 -3.81 29.89
C HIS A 22 23.63 -4.86 31.01
N THR A 23 22.71 -4.69 31.95
CA THR A 23 22.24 -5.84 32.76
C THR A 23 20.74 -5.76 32.99
N LEU A 24 20.07 -6.76 32.43
CA LEU A 24 18.76 -7.34 32.74
C LEU A 24 18.25 -7.14 34.17
N LYS A 25 16.91 -7.05 34.29
CA LYS A 25 16.16 -7.82 35.30
C LYS A 25 14.75 -8.14 34.79
N LEU A 26 14.59 -9.36 34.27
CA LEU A 26 13.32 -10.07 34.19
C LEU A 26 13.14 -10.81 35.53
N VAL A 27 12.00 -10.62 36.20
CA VAL A 27 11.58 -11.44 37.35
C VAL A 27 10.18 -11.95 37.06
N LEU A 28 10.07 -13.26 36.85
CA LEU A 28 8.85 -14.04 36.76
C LEU A 28 8.63 -14.68 38.15
N CYS A 29 7.56 -14.34 38.84
CA CYS A 29 7.12 -15.02 40.06
C CYS A 29 5.74 -15.65 39.84
N LEU A 30 5.70 -16.97 39.99
CA LEU A 30 4.51 -17.80 40.15
C LEU A 30 4.15 -17.88 41.64
N LEU A 31 2.87 -17.72 42.00
CA LEU A 31 2.25 -18.32 43.19
C LEU A 31 0.74 -18.62 42.94
N PRO A 32 0.11 -19.55 43.70
CA PRO A 32 -1.07 -20.30 43.26
C PRO A 32 -2.42 -19.96 43.95
N VAL A 33 -3.51 -20.33 43.26
CA VAL A 33 -4.86 -20.82 43.65
C VAL A 33 -5.59 -20.27 44.90
N GLY A 34 -6.86 -19.80 44.72
CA GLY A 34 -7.89 -19.89 45.79
C GLY A 34 -9.10 -18.93 45.77
N VAL A 35 -10.11 -19.24 44.94
CA VAL A 35 -11.59 -19.08 45.06
C VAL A 35 -12.23 -18.04 46.03
N ALA A 36 -13.09 -17.14 45.50
CA ALA A 36 -14.54 -17.02 45.81
C ALA A 36 -15.12 -15.58 45.62
N GLY A 37 -16.13 -15.45 44.75
CA GLY A 37 -17.42 -14.82 45.09
C GLY A 37 -17.58 -13.29 45.19
N MET A 38 -18.47 -12.79 44.31
CA MET A 38 -19.48 -11.74 44.55
C MET A 38 -19.19 -10.24 44.29
N HIS A 39 -20.12 -9.71 43.49
CA HIS A 39 -20.74 -8.38 43.50
C HIS A 39 -20.13 -7.19 42.74
N VAL A 40 -20.90 -6.81 41.71
CA VAL A 40 -21.02 -5.51 41.05
C VAL A 40 -21.49 -4.44 42.05
N SER A 41 -20.86 -3.25 42.06
CA SER A 41 -21.51 -1.92 42.13
C SER A 41 -20.50 -0.75 42.27
N THR A 42 -20.50 0.12 41.26
CA THR A 42 -20.55 1.60 41.29
C THR A 42 -19.97 2.45 42.47
N ARG A 43 -19.04 3.36 42.15
CA ARG A 43 -18.89 4.80 42.60
C ARG A 43 -17.53 5.32 42.08
N ARG A 44 -17.41 6.35 41.24
CA ARG A 44 -17.58 7.83 41.41
C ARG A 44 -16.82 8.46 42.61
N GLU A 45 -15.81 9.24 42.23
CA GLU A 45 -15.28 10.49 42.83
C GLU A 45 -14.24 10.44 43.97
N ILE A 46 -13.48 11.56 44.04
CA ILE A 46 -12.41 12.00 44.96
C ILE A 46 -11.00 11.74 44.37
N LEU A 47 -10.20 12.72 43.89
CA LEU A 47 -9.86 14.03 44.44
C LEU A 47 -9.78 15.14 43.37
N ARG A 48 -10.38 16.29 43.72
CA ARG A 48 -10.15 17.63 43.17
C ARG A 48 -9.30 18.43 44.19
N ASP A 49 -8.65 19.45 43.66
CA ASP A 49 -8.14 20.67 44.33
C ASP A 49 -6.74 20.66 44.94
N ALA A 50 -5.79 21.19 44.16
CA ALA A 50 -5.00 22.33 44.63
C ALA A 50 -4.80 23.30 43.45
N SER A 51 -5.23 24.53 43.68
CA SER A 51 -5.46 25.62 42.74
C SER A 51 -4.26 26.57 42.67
N VAL A 52 -4.03 27.13 41.47
CA VAL A 52 -3.83 28.56 41.19
C VAL A 52 -2.66 29.29 41.87
N ALA A 53 -1.63 29.66 41.09
CA ALA A 53 -1.24 31.05 40.78
C ALA A 53 0.18 31.12 40.19
N ALA A 54 0.45 32.18 39.43
CA ALA A 54 1.72 32.59 38.78
C ALA A 54 2.01 31.92 37.41
N LEU A 55 2.13 32.59 36.26
CA LEU A 55 2.20 34.01 35.90
C LEU A 55 1.73 34.16 34.43
N ALA A 56 0.87 35.15 34.18
CA ALA A 56 0.56 35.65 32.86
C ALA A 56 1.57 36.72 32.45
N ASN A 57 2.10 36.64 31.23
CA ASN A 57 2.30 37.75 30.27
C ASN A 57 3.38 37.38 29.25
N SER A 58 2.97 37.17 27.99
CA SER A 58 3.63 37.66 26.78
C SER A 58 2.80 37.23 25.57
N PHE A 59 1.69 37.94 25.35
CA PHE A 59 1.07 38.03 24.03
C PHE A 59 1.84 39.12 23.27
N LEU A 60 2.54 38.75 22.21
CA LEU A 60 3.03 39.68 21.20
C LEU A 60 2.25 39.42 19.92
N SER A 61 1.32 40.33 19.68
CA SER A 61 0.58 40.57 18.45
C SER A 61 1.54 40.85 17.29
N TYR A 62 1.54 40.00 16.28
CA TYR A 62 2.06 40.33 14.96
C TYR A 62 0.89 40.86 14.11
N GLN A 63 0.73 42.18 14.11
CA GLN A 63 -0.01 42.93 13.10
C GLN A 63 0.94 43.23 11.94
N CYS A 64 0.59 42.81 10.71
CA CYS A 64 1.24 43.30 9.50
C CYS A 64 0.76 44.74 9.20
N PRO A 65 1.66 45.69 8.88
CA PRO A 65 1.25 47.03 8.47
C PRO A 65 0.82 47.05 7.01
N ALA A 66 -0.33 47.68 6.76
CA ALA A 66 -0.73 48.17 5.45
C ALA A 66 0.17 49.35 5.05
N MET A 67 0.73 49.30 3.84
CA MET A 67 1.35 50.46 3.19
C MET A 67 0.42 50.97 2.11
N ALA A 68 0.18 52.27 2.16
CA ALA A 68 -0.67 53.02 1.25
C ALA A 68 0.07 53.42 -0.04
N SER A 69 -0.70 53.43 -1.12
CA SER A 69 -0.68 54.29 -2.31
C SER A 69 0.62 55.01 -2.73
N ASP A 70 1.06 54.71 -3.94
CA ASP A 70 1.58 55.71 -4.88
C ASP A 70 0.71 55.70 -6.16
N ASP A 71 0.24 56.90 -6.49
CA ASP A 71 -0.57 57.25 -7.66
C ASP A 71 0.17 56.96 -8.97
N MET A 72 -0.43 56.17 -9.86
CA MET A 72 -0.11 56.22 -11.28
C MET A 72 -1.36 56.54 -12.09
N LEU A 73 -1.44 57.82 -12.42
CA LEU A 73 -2.38 58.49 -13.31
C LEU A 73 -2.35 57.86 -14.71
N VAL A 74 -3.38 57.08 -15.06
CA VAL A 74 -3.67 56.69 -16.45
C VAL A 74 -4.93 57.42 -16.90
N LYS A 75 -4.78 58.31 -17.88
CA LYS A 75 -5.87 59.04 -18.53
C LYS A 75 -6.71 58.09 -19.40
N PRO A 76 -8.04 58.24 -19.45
CA PRO A 76 -8.89 57.49 -20.37
C PRO A 76 -8.78 58.08 -21.78
N LEU A 77 -8.65 57.22 -22.79
CA LEU A 77 -8.87 57.58 -24.20
C LEU A 77 -10.23 57.02 -24.62
N ASP A 78 -11.09 57.93 -25.05
CA ASP A 78 -12.42 57.69 -25.54
C ASP A 78 -12.45 56.95 -26.89
N GLY A 79 -13.46 56.10 -27.07
CA GLY A 79 -14.13 55.90 -28.35
C GLY A 79 -13.73 54.69 -29.20
N VAL A 80 -14.42 53.56 -29.03
CA VAL A 80 -14.72 52.61 -30.12
C VAL A 80 -16.16 52.10 -29.94
N PRO A 81 -17.04 52.12 -30.97
CA PRO A 81 -18.40 51.61 -30.87
C PRO A 81 -18.43 50.08 -30.82
N GLY A 82 -19.44 49.54 -30.15
CA GLY A 82 -19.55 48.12 -29.83
C GLY A 82 -19.71 47.21 -31.04
N ASP A 83 -18.86 46.18 -31.07
CA ASP A 83 -19.11 44.95 -31.79
C ASP A 83 -19.52 43.88 -30.78
N SER A 84 -20.73 43.36 -30.97
CA SER A 84 -21.26 42.19 -30.28
C SER A 84 -20.42 40.97 -30.63
N PHE A 85 -19.39 40.69 -29.83
CA PHE A 85 -18.68 39.41 -29.88
C PHE A 85 -19.59 38.31 -29.34
N VAL A 86 -20.20 37.58 -30.27
CA VAL A 86 -20.82 36.29 -29.97
C VAL A 86 -19.70 35.36 -29.51
N SER A 87 -19.61 35.15 -28.19
CA SER A 87 -18.71 34.15 -27.60
C SER A 87 -19.28 32.76 -27.87
N SER A 88 -19.08 32.26 -29.09
CA SER A 88 -19.23 30.84 -29.38
C SER A 88 -18.09 30.10 -28.69
N SER A 89 -18.36 29.57 -27.50
CA SER A 89 -17.48 28.64 -26.81
C SER A 89 -17.37 27.37 -27.65
N LEU A 90 -16.34 27.31 -28.49
CA LEU A 90 -15.89 26.07 -29.11
C LEU A 90 -15.30 25.21 -28.00
N SER A 91 -16.15 24.35 -27.40
CA SER A 91 -15.68 23.24 -26.60
C SER A 91 -14.76 22.40 -27.47
N ALA A 92 -13.46 22.44 -27.15
CA ALA A 92 -12.50 21.53 -27.76
C ALA A 92 -13.01 20.09 -27.60
N PRO A 93 -12.94 19.24 -28.62
CA PRO A 93 -13.30 17.84 -28.47
C PRO A 93 -12.43 17.26 -27.36
N SER A 94 -13.06 16.88 -26.24
CA SER A 94 -12.40 16.17 -25.16
C SER A 94 -11.72 14.96 -25.78
N ALA A 95 -10.41 14.83 -25.58
CA ALA A 95 -9.67 13.64 -26.00
C ALA A 95 -10.49 12.39 -25.61
N PRO A 96 -10.56 11.37 -26.48
CA PRO A 96 -11.32 10.16 -26.16
C PRO A 96 -10.83 9.65 -24.81
N PRO A 97 -11.76 9.23 -23.92
CA PRO A 97 -11.38 8.74 -22.60
C PRO A 97 -10.35 7.62 -22.79
N GLY A 98 -9.17 7.80 -22.18
CA GLY A 98 -8.13 6.78 -22.23
C GLY A 98 -8.61 5.43 -21.68
N PRO A 99 -7.87 4.35 -21.95
CA PRO A 99 -8.28 3.00 -21.57
C PRO A 99 -8.51 2.88 -20.06
N VAL A 100 -9.45 2.01 -19.70
CA VAL A 100 -9.82 1.64 -18.33
C VAL A 100 -9.67 0.13 -18.12
N ALA A 101 -9.70 -0.32 -16.86
CA ALA A 101 -9.51 -1.73 -16.54
C ALA A 101 -10.49 -2.68 -17.26
N SER A 102 -11.73 -2.24 -17.53
CA SER A 102 -12.73 -3.06 -18.23
C SER A 102 -12.40 -3.37 -19.69
N ASP A 103 -11.43 -2.68 -20.29
CA ASP A 103 -11.03 -2.86 -21.69
C ASP A 103 -10.04 -4.01 -21.88
N PHE A 104 -9.61 -4.67 -20.80
CA PHE A 104 -8.61 -5.73 -20.84
C PHE A 104 -9.21 -7.11 -20.60
N ASP A 105 -8.65 -8.11 -21.29
CA ASP A 105 -8.85 -9.51 -20.96
C ASP A 105 -7.71 -10.03 -20.08
N VAL A 106 -8.02 -11.01 -19.25
CA VAL A 106 -7.08 -11.68 -18.35
C VAL A 106 -7.22 -13.19 -18.41
N PRO A 107 -6.12 -13.95 -18.29
CA PRO A 107 -6.21 -15.41 -18.37
C PRO A 107 -6.80 -15.99 -17.08
N PHE A 108 -7.84 -16.80 -17.22
CA PHE A 108 -8.45 -17.52 -16.11
C PHE A 108 -8.91 -18.91 -16.55
N ARG A 109 -8.38 -19.94 -15.90
CA ARG A 109 -8.66 -21.36 -16.19
C ARG A 109 -8.33 -21.74 -17.64
N GLY A 110 -7.25 -21.15 -18.19
CA GLY A 110 -6.74 -21.44 -19.53
C GLY A 110 -7.36 -20.61 -20.64
N GLU A 111 -8.37 -19.78 -20.34
CA GLU A 111 -9.07 -18.97 -21.34
C GLU A 111 -8.96 -17.47 -21.02
N PRO A 112 -8.91 -16.59 -22.03
CA PRO A 112 -9.11 -15.16 -21.82
C PRO A 112 -10.51 -14.89 -21.25
N GLN A 113 -10.58 -14.06 -20.21
CA GLN A 113 -11.82 -13.59 -19.61
C GLN A 113 -11.84 -12.06 -19.54
N PRO A 114 -12.94 -11.39 -19.93
CA PRO A 114 -13.07 -9.95 -19.79
C PRO A 114 -12.95 -9.51 -18.33
N LEU A 115 -12.04 -8.58 -18.04
CA LEU A 115 -11.83 -8.09 -16.68
C LEU A 115 -13.05 -7.35 -16.12
N ALA A 116 -13.87 -6.78 -17.00
CA ALA A 116 -15.10 -6.06 -16.67
C ALA A 116 -16.02 -6.85 -15.72
N GLY A 117 -16.11 -8.18 -15.88
CA GLY A 117 -16.96 -9.04 -15.04
C GLY A 117 -16.48 -9.20 -13.59
N PHE A 118 -15.25 -8.78 -13.29
CA PHE A 118 -14.63 -8.92 -11.97
C PHE A 118 -14.46 -7.58 -11.24
N LEU A 119 -14.83 -6.46 -11.85
CA LEU A 119 -14.73 -5.14 -11.22
C LEU A 119 -15.85 -4.97 -10.18
N GLY A 120 -15.46 -4.47 -9.01
CA GLY A 120 -16.38 -4.05 -7.94
C GLY A 120 -16.52 -2.53 -7.88
N LYS A 121 -17.19 -2.04 -6.82
CA LYS A 121 -17.22 -0.59 -6.51
C LYS A 121 -15.83 -0.07 -6.17
N ALA A 122 -15.04 -0.89 -5.48
CA ALA A 122 -13.61 -0.72 -5.31
C ALA A 122 -12.94 -2.03 -5.72
N THR A 123 -11.83 -1.97 -6.44
CA THR A 123 -11.10 -3.17 -6.87
C THR A 123 -9.63 -3.06 -6.53
N ILE A 124 -9.08 -4.02 -5.80
CA ILE A 124 -7.64 -4.12 -5.56
C ILE A 124 -7.05 -5.08 -6.59
N VAL A 125 -6.15 -4.60 -7.44
CA VAL A 125 -5.32 -5.44 -8.31
C VAL A 125 -3.96 -5.63 -7.65
N VAL A 126 -3.51 -6.87 -7.49
CA VAL A 126 -2.25 -7.21 -6.83
C VAL A 126 -1.49 -8.28 -7.59
N ASN A 127 -0.18 -8.12 -7.75
CA ASN A 127 0.67 -9.19 -8.24
C ASN A 127 1.11 -10.05 -7.05
N VAL A 128 0.96 -11.35 -7.16
CA VAL A 128 1.21 -12.29 -6.05
C VAL A 128 2.24 -13.32 -6.45
N LYS A 129 2.86 -13.89 -5.43
CA LYS A 129 3.78 -15.01 -5.52
C LYS A 129 3.68 -15.79 -4.24
N PHE A 130 3.42 -17.09 -4.30
CA PHE A 130 3.16 -17.84 -3.07
C PHE A 130 4.46 -17.98 -2.27
N ASP A 131 5.54 -18.38 -2.95
CA ASP A 131 6.89 -18.52 -2.38
C ASP A 131 7.67 -17.19 -2.32
N ASP A 132 7.13 -16.19 -1.63
CA ASP A 132 7.84 -14.96 -1.28
C ASP A 132 7.82 -14.71 0.24
N PRO A 133 8.92 -14.20 0.84
CA PRO A 133 8.97 -13.94 2.29
C PRO A 133 7.87 -13.00 2.80
N VAL A 134 7.36 -12.07 1.99
CA VAL A 134 6.32 -11.14 2.45
C VAL A 134 4.91 -11.75 2.36
N THR A 135 4.72 -12.90 1.70
CA THR A 135 3.41 -13.56 1.58
C THR A 135 2.73 -13.76 2.93
N LEU A 136 3.51 -14.14 3.96
CA LEU A 136 3.04 -14.39 5.32
C LEU A 136 2.37 -13.17 5.98
N ASP A 137 2.79 -11.96 5.61
CA ASP A 137 2.20 -10.72 6.12
C ASP A 137 1.09 -10.19 5.17
N GLN A 138 1.26 -10.38 3.86
CA GLN A 138 0.41 -9.77 2.85
C GLN A 138 -0.92 -10.50 2.65
N LEU A 139 -0.91 -11.83 2.53
CA LEU A 139 -2.13 -12.59 2.23
C LEU A 139 -3.17 -12.52 3.35
N PRO A 140 -2.81 -12.72 4.64
CA PRO A 140 -3.76 -12.55 5.73
C PRO A 140 -4.37 -11.15 5.77
N GLY A 141 -3.57 -10.12 5.45
CA GLY A 141 -4.06 -8.74 5.38
C GLY A 141 -5.05 -8.51 4.25
N LEU A 142 -4.77 -9.02 3.05
CA LEU A 142 -5.70 -8.96 1.92
C LEU A 142 -7.00 -9.71 2.24
N GLN A 143 -6.91 -10.90 2.83
CA GLN A 143 -8.08 -11.69 3.21
C GLN A 143 -8.93 -10.99 4.26
N SER A 144 -8.30 -10.36 5.27
CA SER A 144 -8.99 -9.59 6.30
C SER A 144 -9.72 -8.39 5.71
N LEU A 145 -9.05 -7.62 4.85
CA LEU A 145 -9.63 -6.47 4.16
C LEU A 145 -10.81 -6.89 3.26
N PHE A 146 -10.64 -7.96 2.49
CA PHE A 146 -11.68 -8.54 1.65
C PHE A 146 -12.89 -8.99 2.48
N SER A 147 -12.67 -9.76 3.54
CA SER A 147 -13.74 -10.26 4.42
C SER A 147 -14.58 -9.13 5.03
N ARG A 148 -13.96 -7.98 5.30
CA ARG A 148 -14.63 -6.81 5.86
C ARG A 148 -15.48 -6.09 4.82
N PHE A 149 -14.99 -5.92 3.60
CA PHE A 149 -15.59 -4.99 2.62
C PHE A 149 -16.23 -5.66 1.40
N ASN A 150 -16.13 -6.97 1.23
CA ASN A 150 -16.68 -7.66 0.05
C ASN A 150 -18.18 -7.42 -0.14
N LYS A 151 -18.99 -7.48 0.93
CA LYS A 151 -20.43 -7.22 0.89
C LYS A 151 -20.76 -5.77 0.53
N SER A 152 -19.82 -4.85 0.77
CA SER A 152 -19.96 -3.43 0.42
C SER A 152 -19.54 -3.15 -1.02
N GLY A 153 -18.91 -4.11 -1.71
CA GLY A 153 -18.51 -4.01 -3.11
C GLY A 153 -17.00 -3.98 -3.36
N LEU A 154 -16.16 -4.38 -2.38
CA LEU A 154 -14.72 -4.58 -2.61
C LEU A 154 -14.47 -5.92 -3.33
N ASN A 155 -13.76 -5.85 -4.45
CA ASN A 155 -13.18 -7.02 -5.11
C ASN A 155 -11.65 -6.99 -5.02
N VAL A 156 -11.01 -8.16 -5.04
CA VAL A 156 -9.55 -8.34 -5.06
C VAL A 156 -9.15 -9.29 -6.18
N LEU A 157 -8.30 -8.80 -7.08
CA LEU A 157 -7.84 -9.50 -8.28
C LEU A 157 -6.34 -9.76 -8.14
N ALA A 158 -5.98 -11.02 -7.89
CA ALA A 158 -4.61 -11.46 -7.67
C ALA A 158 -4.05 -12.14 -8.91
N PHE A 159 -2.87 -11.68 -9.34
CA PHE A 159 -2.18 -12.14 -10.55
C PHE A 159 -0.85 -12.80 -10.18
N PRO A 160 -0.79 -14.14 -10.19
CA PRO A 160 0.46 -14.83 -9.92
C PRO A 160 1.51 -14.57 -11.00
N THR A 161 2.79 -14.53 -10.61
CA THR A 161 3.91 -14.43 -11.55
C THR A 161 5.14 -15.16 -11.03
N ASP A 162 5.88 -15.80 -11.93
CA ASP A 162 7.20 -16.38 -11.66
C ASP A 162 8.35 -15.47 -12.11
N GLN A 163 8.04 -14.25 -12.57
CA GLN A 163 9.05 -13.23 -12.80
C GLN A 163 9.69 -12.82 -11.46
N GLY A 164 10.96 -12.38 -11.49
CA GLY A 164 11.78 -12.13 -10.30
C GLY A 164 12.52 -13.36 -9.78
N TRP A 165 11.80 -14.42 -9.47
CA TRP A 165 12.36 -15.70 -8.99
C TRP A 165 11.46 -16.84 -9.43
N PHE A 166 12.03 -17.93 -9.91
CA PHE A 166 11.21 -19.01 -10.43
C PHE A 166 10.29 -19.62 -9.35
N GLU A 167 9.01 -19.83 -9.70
CA GLU A 167 8.02 -20.54 -8.90
C GLU A 167 7.41 -21.65 -9.76
N ALA A 168 7.62 -22.90 -9.33
CA ALA A 168 7.31 -24.08 -10.13
C ALA A 168 5.81 -24.40 -10.21
N ASP A 169 5.01 -23.90 -9.26
CA ASP A 169 3.59 -24.17 -9.21
C ASP A 169 2.87 -23.59 -10.44
N ASP A 170 1.97 -24.38 -11.01
CA ASP A 170 1.04 -23.94 -12.04
C ASP A 170 -0.14 -23.13 -11.44
N SER A 171 -0.93 -22.51 -12.31
CA SER A 171 -2.07 -21.68 -11.92
C SER A 171 -3.11 -22.40 -11.05
N ASN A 172 -3.39 -23.68 -11.30
CA ASN A 172 -4.37 -24.45 -10.52
C ASN A 172 -3.81 -24.79 -9.14
N THR A 173 -2.55 -25.22 -9.09
CA THR A 173 -1.85 -25.49 -7.84
C THR A 173 -1.78 -24.24 -6.96
N LEU A 174 -1.44 -23.08 -7.54
CA LEU A 174 -1.43 -21.80 -6.82
C LEU A 174 -2.80 -21.44 -6.25
N ARG A 175 -3.89 -21.54 -7.03
CA ARG A 175 -5.25 -21.29 -6.52
C ARG A 175 -5.58 -22.16 -5.31
N LEU A 176 -5.26 -23.46 -5.40
CA LEU A 176 -5.50 -24.39 -4.30
C LEU A 176 -4.68 -24.02 -3.06
N LYS A 177 -3.41 -23.65 -3.23
CA LYS A 177 -2.54 -23.21 -2.13
C LYS A 177 -3.01 -21.91 -1.48
N PHE A 178 -3.35 -20.89 -2.26
CA PHE A 178 -3.91 -19.63 -1.73
C PHE A 178 -5.20 -19.89 -0.95
N LYS A 179 -6.06 -20.78 -1.45
CA LYS A 179 -7.31 -21.14 -0.76
C LYS A 179 -7.07 -21.96 0.50
N SER A 180 -6.20 -22.96 0.46
CA SER A 180 -5.99 -23.89 1.59
C SER A 180 -5.21 -23.26 2.74
N VAL A 181 -4.24 -22.40 2.43
CA VAL A 181 -3.33 -21.83 3.45
C VAL A 181 -3.84 -20.49 3.98
N TYR A 182 -4.40 -19.65 3.12
CA TYR A 182 -4.78 -18.28 3.48
C TYR A 182 -6.28 -18.02 3.43
N ASP A 183 -7.09 -19.04 3.12
CA ASP A 183 -8.51 -18.89 2.81
C ASP A 183 -8.75 -17.79 1.76
N PHE A 184 -7.85 -17.62 0.79
CA PHE A 184 -7.94 -16.57 -0.24
C PHE A 184 -8.44 -17.14 -1.58
N GLY A 185 -9.05 -16.32 -2.44
CA GLY A 185 -9.57 -16.77 -3.74
C GLY A 185 -11.07 -17.14 -3.78
N GLN A 186 -11.92 -16.42 -3.03
CA GLN A 186 -13.38 -16.57 -3.08
C GLN A 186 -13.97 -15.95 -4.35
N TYR A 187 -14.07 -16.77 -5.40
CA TYR A 187 -14.76 -16.39 -6.63
C TYR A 187 -16.22 -15.95 -6.38
N PRO A 188 -16.73 -14.90 -7.05
CA PRO A 188 -16.07 -14.09 -8.10
C PRO A 188 -15.36 -12.82 -7.59
N SER A 189 -15.37 -12.56 -6.28
CA SER A 189 -14.97 -11.24 -5.74
C SER A 189 -13.55 -11.20 -5.20
N ALA A 190 -12.96 -12.33 -4.82
CA ALA A 190 -11.52 -12.48 -4.58
C ALA A 190 -11.00 -13.55 -5.54
N VAL A 191 -10.32 -13.17 -6.61
CA VAL A 191 -9.95 -14.11 -7.69
C VAL A 191 -8.44 -14.20 -7.81
N VAL A 192 -7.94 -15.44 -7.88
CA VAL A 192 -6.56 -15.73 -8.27
C VAL A 192 -6.57 -16.18 -9.74
N PHE A 193 -6.04 -15.33 -10.61
CA PHE A 193 -5.97 -15.52 -12.06
C PHE A 193 -4.91 -16.55 -12.46
N ASP A 194 -4.81 -16.88 -13.74
CA ASP A 194 -3.69 -17.70 -14.22
C ASP A 194 -2.37 -16.94 -14.06
N LYS A 195 -1.29 -17.69 -13.84
CA LYS A 195 0.07 -17.15 -13.81
C LYS A 195 0.39 -16.46 -15.14
N ALA A 196 0.96 -15.26 -15.07
CA ALA A 196 1.27 -14.45 -16.25
C ALA A 196 2.59 -13.68 -16.11
N ASP A 197 3.19 -13.36 -17.26
CA ASP A 197 4.23 -12.34 -17.35
C ASP A 197 3.62 -10.96 -17.08
N LEU A 198 4.21 -10.19 -16.17
CA LEU A 198 3.74 -8.85 -15.81
C LEU A 198 4.71 -7.75 -16.29
N LEU A 199 5.89 -8.15 -16.74
CA LEU A 199 6.98 -7.34 -17.26
C LEU A 199 7.50 -7.90 -18.58
N GLY A 200 8.18 -7.06 -19.34
CA GLY A 200 8.80 -7.45 -20.61
C GLY A 200 7.84 -7.40 -21.80
N GLY A 201 8.21 -8.09 -22.87
CA GLY A 201 7.48 -8.05 -24.14
C GLY A 201 6.14 -8.78 -24.13
N ASN A 202 6.03 -9.81 -23.30
CA ASN A 202 4.83 -10.62 -23.13
C ASN A 202 4.00 -10.19 -21.91
N ALA A 203 4.32 -9.02 -21.34
CA ALA A 203 3.62 -8.51 -20.17
C ALA A 203 2.11 -8.42 -20.43
N LEU A 204 1.31 -8.91 -19.49
CA LEU A 204 -0.14 -8.77 -19.50
C LEU A 204 -0.50 -7.29 -19.76
N PRO A 205 -1.28 -6.97 -20.81
CA PRO A 205 -1.55 -5.59 -21.21
C PRO A 205 -2.09 -4.73 -20.06
N LEU A 206 -2.90 -5.32 -19.18
CA LEU A 206 -3.39 -4.71 -17.94
C LEU A 206 -2.26 -4.13 -17.08
N TYR A 207 -1.20 -4.89 -16.81
CA TYR A 207 -0.08 -4.42 -15.95
C TYR A 207 0.77 -3.37 -16.64
N THR A 208 0.97 -3.49 -17.95
CA THR A 208 1.63 -2.45 -18.74
C THR A 208 0.86 -1.13 -18.65
N TRP A 209 -0.47 -1.19 -18.74
CA TRP A 209 -1.32 -0.01 -18.61
C TRP A 209 -1.35 0.53 -17.17
N LEU A 210 -1.52 -0.31 -16.15
CA LEU A 210 -1.56 0.11 -14.73
C LEU A 210 -0.28 0.85 -14.34
N THR A 211 0.88 0.29 -14.66
CA THR A 211 2.18 0.84 -14.26
C THR A 211 2.55 2.11 -15.04
N ARG A 212 2.08 2.27 -16.28
CA ARG A 212 2.21 3.51 -17.06
C ARG A 212 1.25 4.61 -16.59
N SER A 213 0.02 4.23 -16.26
CA SER A 213 -1.00 5.16 -15.74
C SER A 213 -0.65 5.64 -14.34
N MET A 214 0.08 4.84 -13.57
CA MET A 214 0.48 5.14 -12.20
C MET A 214 1.91 4.70 -11.91
N ALA A 215 2.85 5.57 -12.28
CA ALA A 215 4.24 5.43 -11.84
C ALA A 215 4.32 5.46 -10.30
N ASN A 216 5.32 4.79 -9.74
CA ASN A 216 5.59 4.92 -8.31
C ASN A 216 6.14 6.33 -7.99
N PRO A 217 6.22 6.73 -6.70
CA PRO A 217 6.62 8.09 -6.33
C PRO A 217 8.03 8.52 -6.76
N TRP A 218 8.89 7.60 -7.19
CA TRP A 218 10.21 7.93 -7.74
C TRP A 218 10.28 7.81 -9.28
N GLY A 219 9.12 7.76 -9.95
CA GLY A 219 9.00 7.88 -11.40
C GLY A 219 9.15 6.57 -12.19
N VAL A 220 9.12 5.41 -11.53
CA VAL A 220 9.22 4.11 -12.22
C VAL A 220 7.85 3.61 -12.64
N ASN A 221 7.68 3.39 -13.95
CA ASN A 221 6.47 2.96 -14.63
C ASN A 221 6.47 1.46 -15.00
N ARG A 222 7.07 0.65 -14.14
CA ARG A 222 7.04 -0.82 -14.17
C ARG A 222 6.87 -1.37 -12.76
N LEU A 223 6.54 -2.65 -12.61
CA LEU A 223 6.66 -3.32 -11.33
C LEU A 223 8.14 -3.39 -10.90
N VAL A 224 8.37 -3.26 -9.60
CA VAL A 224 9.68 -3.38 -8.97
C VAL A 224 9.75 -4.64 -8.10
N PHE A 225 8.62 -5.08 -7.55
CA PHE A 225 8.54 -6.23 -6.63
C PHE A 225 7.22 -7.01 -6.79
N ASP A 226 7.16 -8.22 -6.23
CA ASP A 226 5.87 -8.86 -5.90
C ASP A 226 5.11 -8.05 -4.83
N TYR A 227 3.79 -8.24 -4.77
CA TYR A 227 2.89 -7.58 -3.83
C TYR A 227 2.80 -6.06 -3.97
N GLU A 228 3.02 -5.52 -5.15
CA GLU A 228 2.51 -4.19 -5.44
C GLU A 228 1.00 -4.24 -5.65
N LYS A 229 0.29 -3.22 -5.15
CA LYS A 229 -1.17 -3.16 -5.24
C LYS A 229 -1.61 -1.90 -5.94
N PHE A 230 -2.71 -1.98 -6.65
CA PHE A 230 -3.40 -0.87 -7.28
C PHE A 230 -4.85 -0.87 -6.78
N LEU A 231 -5.29 0.23 -6.20
CA LEU A 231 -6.70 0.46 -5.90
C LEU A 231 -7.34 1.14 -7.10
N LEU A 232 -8.37 0.50 -7.64
CA LEU A 232 -9.18 1.00 -8.75
C LEU A 232 -10.53 1.49 -8.24
N GLY A 233 -11.04 2.55 -8.87
CA GLY A 233 -12.40 3.05 -8.68
C GLY A 233 -13.46 2.18 -9.36
N PRO A 234 -14.75 2.54 -9.19
CA PRO A 234 -15.87 1.83 -9.80
C PRO A 234 -15.88 1.95 -11.34
N ASP A 235 -15.21 2.95 -11.88
CA ASP A 235 -15.01 3.17 -13.32
C ASP A 235 -13.80 2.39 -13.89
N GLY A 236 -13.14 1.58 -13.05
CA GLY A 236 -11.97 0.81 -13.43
C GLY A 236 -10.70 1.65 -13.61
N ARG A 237 -10.65 2.92 -13.18
CA ARG A 237 -9.42 3.73 -13.23
C ARG A 237 -8.55 3.53 -12.00
N PRO A 238 -7.22 3.55 -12.13
CA PRO A 238 -6.32 3.45 -10.99
C PRO A 238 -6.33 4.75 -10.18
N LEU A 239 -6.58 4.62 -8.88
CA LEU A 239 -6.66 5.74 -7.93
C LEU A 239 -5.45 5.83 -7.02
N ARG A 240 -4.85 4.69 -6.64
CA ARG A 240 -3.63 4.66 -5.83
C ARG A 240 -2.82 3.37 -6.03
N ARG A 241 -1.50 3.49 -5.93
CA ARG A 241 -0.53 2.39 -5.96
C ARG A 241 0.15 2.25 -4.60
N TYR A 242 0.40 1.02 -4.18
CA TYR A 242 0.99 0.69 -2.88
C TYR A 242 2.20 -0.24 -3.05
N PRO A 243 3.29 -0.04 -2.27
CA PRO A 243 4.49 -0.85 -2.37
C PRO A 243 4.31 -2.22 -1.70
N ARG A 244 5.19 -3.16 -2.05
CA ARG A 244 5.28 -4.55 -1.52
C ARG A 244 4.93 -4.68 -0.04
N LYS A 245 5.61 -3.92 0.82
CA LYS A 245 5.53 -4.04 2.28
C LYS A 245 4.52 -3.10 2.95
N PHE A 246 3.71 -2.37 2.17
CA PHE A 246 2.58 -1.65 2.75
C PHE A 246 1.48 -2.65 3.11
N ALA A 247 1.15 -2.71 4.40
CA ALA A 247 0.19 -3.66 4.94
C ALA A 247 -1.21 -3.40 4.35
N PRO A 248 -1.91 -4.43 3.82
CA PRO A 248 -3.21 -4.25 3.19
C PRO A 248 -4.26 -3.62 4.12
N GLN A 249 -4.21 -3.91 5.43
CA GLN A 249 -5.10 -3.32 6.42
C GLN A 249 -4.97 -1.80 6.50
N MET A 250 -3.78 -1.25 6.20
CA MET A 250 -3.55 0.19 6.18
C MET A 250 -4.18 0.87 4.94
N MET A 251 -4.73 0.10 4.00
CA MET A 251 -5.51 0.60 2.85
C MET A 251 -6.99 0.81 3.21
N GLU A 252 -7.41 0.46 4.43
CA GLU A 252 -8.81 0.50 4.86
C GLU A 252 -9.51 1.84 4.62
N ALA A 253 -8.90 2.95 5.04
CA ALA A 253 -9.47 4.28 4.85
C ALA A 253 -9.65 4.64 3.36
N ASP A 254 -8.74 4.18 2.50
CA ASP A 254 -8.84 4.39 1.06
C ASP A 254 -10.00 3.58 0.47
N VAL A 255 -10.11 2.30 0.88
CA VAL A 255 -11.21 1.43 0.45
C VAL A 255 -12.55 1.96 0.91
N GLU A 256 -12.68 2.38 2.17
CA GLU A 256 -13.91 2.96 2.72
C GLU A 256 -14.35 4.20 1.94
N ALA A 257 -13.43 5.11 1.64
CA ALA A 257 -13.71 6.30 0.83
C ALA A 257 -14.27 5.92 -0.55
N ILE A 258 -13.65 4.98 -1.27
CA ILE A 258 -14.11 4.60 -2.61
C ILE A 258 -15.46 3.87 -2.57
N LEU A 259 -15.69 3.04 -1.56
CA LEU A 259 -16.99 2.37 -1.40
C LEU A 259 -18.12 3.36 -1.04
N ALA A 260 -17.79 4.46 -0.37
CA ALA A 260 -18.70 5.57 -0.09
C ALA A 260 -18.89 6.54 -1.28
N GLY A 261 -18.11 6.39 -2.36
CA GLY A 261 -18.13 7.31 -3.50
C GLY A 261 -17.43 8.64 -3.23
N GLU A 262 -16.53 8.67 -2.25
CA GLU A 262 -15.76 9.83 -1.84
C GLU A 262 -14.38 9.87 -2.52
N ALA A 263 -13.75 11.05 -2.49
CA ALA A 263 -12.37 11.18 -2.93
C ALA A 263 -11.41 10.48 -1.94
N LEU A 264 -10.30 9.96 -2.45
CA LEU A 264 -9.29 9.36 -1.57
C LEU A 264 -8.76 10.37 -0.55
N PRO A 265 -8.58 9.97 0.73
CA PRO A 265 -7.88 10.80 1.68
C PRO A 265 -6.43 11.03 1.23
N PRO A 266 -5.75 12.08 1.67
CA PRO A 266 -4.33 12.28 1.35
C PRO A 266 -3.48 11.05 1.72
N PRO A 267 -2.37 10.77 0.99
CA PRO A 267 -1.47 9.68 1.35
C PRO A 267 -1.01 9.78 2.81
N SER A 268 -1.18 8.69 3.57
CA SER A 268 -0.75 8.65 4.96
C SER A 268 0.78 8.73 5.07
N LEU A 269 1.29 9.20 6.21
CA LEU A 269 2.73 9.19 6.48
C LEU A 269 3.31 7.77 6.40
N ALA A 270 2.54 6.76 6.81
CA ALA A 270 2.92 5.36 6.69
C ALA A 270 3.10 4.93 5.24
N LEU A 271 2.23 5.37 4.33
CA LEU A 271 2.33 5.08 2.91
C LEU A 271 3.56 5.77 2.27
N ILE A 272 3.77 7.04 2.61
CA ILE A 272 4.94 7.81 2.13
C ILE A 272 6.23 7.11 2.56
N LYS A 273 6.35 6.79 3.85
CA LYS A 273 7.50 6.07 4.40
C LYS A 273 7.68 4.69 3.76
N ALA A 274 6.59 3.95 3.54
CA ALA A 274 6.66 2.63 2.89
C ALA A 274 7.22 2.72 1.47
N TRP A 275 6.91 3.78 0.73
CA TRP A 275 7.52 4.04 -0.58
C TRP A 275 9.00 4.40 -0.45
N GLU A 276 9.41 5.25 0.49
CA GLU A 276 10.83 5.53 0.71
C GLU A 276 11.63 4.27 1.08
N ASP A 277 11.05 3.42 1.93
CA ASP A 277 11.62 2.14 2.34
C ASP A 277 11.76 1.21 1.11
N ALA A 278 10.71 1.10 0.28
CA ALA A 278 10.73 0.34 -0.96
C ALA A 278 11.78 0.86 -1.96
N LYS A 279 12.01 2.17 -2.02
CA LYS A 279 13.04 2.78 -2.88
C LYS A 279 14.43 2.29 -2.49
N ARG A 280 14.71 2.28 -1.18
CA ARG A 280 16.01 1.82 -0.66
C ARG A 280 16.19 0.31 -0.85
N GLU A 281 15.11 -0.45 -0.71
CA GLU A 281 15.10 -1.89 -0.96
C GLU A 281 15.35 -2.22 -2.43
N ALA A 282 14.74 -1.48 -3.37
CA ALA A 282 14.87 -1.71 -4.82
C ALA A 282 16.33 -1.69 -5.32
N VAL A 283 17.19 -0.92 -4.65
CA VAL A 283 18.62 -0.81 -5.01
C VAL A 283 19.42 -2.03 -4.55
N LYS A 284 19.06 -2.62 -3.41
CA LYS A 284 19.89 -3.64 -2.73
C LYS A 284 19.34 -5.05 -2.85
N SER A 285 18.03 -5.18 -3.04
CA SER A 285 17.33 -6.44 -2.94
C SER A 285 17.55 -7.33 -4.16
N GLU A 286 17.68 -8.63 -3.91
CA GLU A 286 17.66 -9.67 -4.92
C GLU A 286 16.22 -10.00 -5.36
N TYR A 287 15.22 -9.64 -4.55
CA TYR A 287 13.80 -9.79 -4.90
C TYR A 287 13.28 -8.68 -5.82
N ALA A 288 14.09 -7.66 -6.10
CA ALA A 288 13.71 -6.61 -7.04
C ALA A 288 13.76 -7.15 -8.48
N PHE A 289 12.75 -6.82 -9.28
CA PHE A 289 12.73 -7.12 -10.70
C PHE A 289 13.81 -6.32 -11.45
N LYS A 290 14.70 -7.05 -12.12
CA LYS A 290 15.89 -6.60 -12.84
C LYS A 290 15.85 -7.13 -14.28
N PRO A 291 15.80 -6.22 -15.28
CA PRO A 291 15.75 -6.62 -16.68
C PRO A 291 17.02 -7.39 -17.07
N GLY A 292 16.85 -8.48 -17.81
CA GLY A 292 17.96 -9.34 -18.24
C GLY A 292 18.53 -10.24 -17.16
N LEU A 293 18.01 -10.17 -15.93
CA LEU A 293 18.35 -11.10 -14.85
C LEU A 293 17.17 -11.99 -14.51
N ASN A 294 16.02 -11.38 -14.20
CA ASN A 294 14.87 -12.12 -13.70
C ASN A 294 13.53 -11.73 -14.35
N TYR A 295 13.60 -10.95 -15.43
CA TYR A 295 12.58 -10.88 -16.47
C TYR A 295 13.24 -10.40 -17.76
N TYR A 296 12.65 -10.72 -18.91
CA TYR A 296 13.27 -10.48 -20.21
C TYR A 296 12.36 -9.68 -21.14
N ALA A 297 12.96 -8.81 -21.95
CA ALA A 297 12.26 -8.16 -23.05
C ALA A 297 12.06 -9.14 -24.21
N PHE A 298 11.09 -8.86 -25.08
CA PHE A 298 10.86 -9.69 -26.28
C PHE A 298 12.16 -9.85 -27.08
N GLY A 299 12.52 -11.09 -27.43
CA GLY A 299 13.71 -11.38 -28.23
C GLY A 299 15.06 -11.37 -27.49
N SER A 300 15.08 -11.21 -26.17
CA SER A 300 16.30 -11.52 -25.40
C SER A 300 16.46 -13.04 -25.31
N PRO A 301 17.63 -13.62 -25.66
CA PRO A 301 17.85 -15.05 -25.49
C PRO A 301 17.68 -15.41 -24.01
N ALA A 302 16.82 -16.37 -23.71
CA ALA A 302 16.81 -17.00 -22.39
C ALA A 302 18.19 -17.65 -22.20
N SER A 303 18.95 -17.16 -21.21
CA SER A 303 20.26 -17.70 -20.84
C SER A 303 20.13 -19.01 -20.08
#